data_AF-G8ZUS9-F1
#
_entry.id   AF-G8ZUS9-F1
#
_cell.length_a   1.000
_cell.length_b   1.000
_cell.length_c   1.000
_cell.angle_alpha   90.00
_cell.angle_beta   90.00
_cell.angle_gamma   90.00
#
_symmetry.space_group_name_H-M   'P 1'
#
loop_
_entity.id
_entity.type
_entity.pdbx_description
1 polymer ?
#
loop_
_entity_poly.entity_id
_entity_poly.type
_entity_poly.pdbx_seq_one_letter_code
_entity_poly.pdbx_strand_id
1 'polypeptide(L)'
;MDYPTNVLLLLLQLILQRQQALVHQDKSLDLAALLKEPIVDKEVLTQFQNHKLVKMYAPELCNVHLRLLKSLVADIFMTGTPGDETHDDTTVITLANYYYNQRIEELTQDQLPRIRHEIAELLNP
;
A
#
# COMPACT_ATOMS: atom_id res chain seq x y z
N MET A 1 -2.65 2.03 12.93
CA MET A 1 -2.41 3.19 12.06
C MET A 1 -3.57 3.23 11.10
N ASP A 2 -4.37 4.30 11.11
CA ASP A 2 -5.76 4.25 10.58
C ASP A 2 -5.87 4.80 9.15
N TYR A 3 -5.04 4.30 8.24
CA TYR A 3 -5.23 4.57 6.81
C TYR A 3 -6.00 3.43 6.14
N PRO A 4 -6.85 3.73 5.16
CA PRO A 4 -7.57 2.70 4.42
C PRO A 4 -6.63 1.68 3.76
N THR A 5 -7.02 0.40 3.79
CA THR A 5 -6.28 -0.74 3.25
C THR A 5 -5.83 -0.52 1.80
N ASN A 6 -6.68 0.08 0.96
CA ASN A 6 -6.36 0.39 -0.44
C ASN A 6 -5.26 1.46 -0.60
N VAL A 7 -5.13 2.39 0.35
CA VAL A 7 -4.08 3.41 0.37
C VAL A 7 -2.74 2.78 0.78
N LEU A 8 -2.74 1.93 1.81
CA LEU A 8 -1.56 1.18 2.26
C LEU A 8 -1.06 0.22 1.17
N LEU A 9 -1.98 -0.53 0.55
CA LEU A 9 -1.68 -1.41 -0.56
C LEU A 9 -1.05 -0.66 -1.75
N LEU A 10 -1.62 0.49 -2.12
CA LEU A 10 -1.08 1.33 -3.19
C LEU A 10 0.36 1.76 -2.90
N LEU A 11 0.64 2.21 -1.67
CA LEU A 11 1.98 2.64 -1.29
C LEU A 11 2.99 1.51 -1.48
N LEU A 12 2.66 0.30 -1.01
CA LEU A 12 3.51 -0.89 -1.17
C LEU A 12 3.71 -1.27 -2.64
N GLN A 13 2.67 -1.16 -3.48
CA GLN A 13 2.76 -1.41 -4.92
C GLN A 13 3.71 -0.41 -5.62
N LEU A 14 3.61 0.88 -5.29
CA LEU A 14 4.50 1.91 -5.82
C LEU A 14 5.96 1.67 -5.40
N ILE A 15 6.17 1.26 -4.15
CA ILE A 15 7.50 0.91 -3.63
C ILE A 15 8.06 -0.31 -4.36
N LEU A 16 7.26 -1.37 -4.53
CA LEU A 16 7.67 -2.58 -5.25
C LEU A 16 8.08 -2.26 -6.68
N GLN A 17 7.25 -1.51 -7.41
CA GLN A 17 7.55 -1.07 -8.77
C GLN A 17 8.85 -0.27 -8.81
N ARG A 18 9.07 0.62 -7.83
CA ARG A 18 10.30 1.39 -7.72
C ARG A 18 11.53 0.49 -7.55
N GLN A 19 11.47 -0.51 -6.66
CA GLN A 19 12.61 -1.41 -6.42
C GLN A 19 12.95 -2.23 -7.68
N GLN A 20 11.93 -2.70 -8.40
CA GLN A 20 12.11 -3.42 -9.66
C GLN A 20 12.75 -2.53 -10.73
N ALA A 21 12.33 -1.27 -10.84
CA ALA A 21 12.92 -0.32 -11.77
C ALA A 21 14.39 -0.02 -11.44
N LEU A 22 14.73 0.14 -10.16
CA LEU A 22 16.09 0.39 -9.71
C LEU A 22 17.03 -0.77 -10.04
N VAL A 23 16.65 -2.01 -9.74
CA VAL A 23 17.46 -3.21 -10.09
C VAL A 23 17.52 -3.44 -11.60
N HIS A 24 16.50 -3.00 -12.34
CA HIS A 24 16.55 -3.04 -13.80
C HIS A 24 17.63 -2.10 -14.34
N GLN A 25 17.72 -0.88 -13.78
CA GLN A 25 18.66 0.17 -14.20
C GLN A 25 20.08 -0.06 -13.69
N ASP A 26 20.23 -0.58 -12.47
CA ASP A 26 21.51 -0.84 -11.81
C ASP A 26 21.59 -2.29 -11.33
N LYS A 27 22.45 -3.08 -12.00
CA LYS A 27 22.65 -4.51 -11.71
C LYS A 27 23.49 -4.77 -10.47
N SER A 28 24.06 -3.73 -9.85
CA SER A 28 24.75 -3.87 -8.57
C SER A 28 23.79 -3.97 -7.38
N LEU A 29 22.52 -3.59 -7.58
CA LEU A 29 21.49 -3.67 -6.57
C LEU A 29 20.91 -5.08 -6.46
N ASP A 30 20.72 -5.56 -5.23
CA ASP A 30 20.03 -6.82 -4.95
C ASP A 30 18.55 -6.56 -4.65
N LEU A 31 17.67 -7.19 -5.45
CA LEU A 31 16.23 -7.08 -5.26
C LEU A 31 15.80 -7.70 -3.93
N ALA A 32 16.39 -8.82 -3.51
CA ALA A 32 15.97 -9.48 -2.27
C ALA A 32 16.21 -8.58 -1.05
N ALA A 33 17.37 -7.93 -0.98
CA ALA A 33 17.66 -6.91 0.02
C ALA A 33 16.69 -5.72 -0.05
N LEU A 34 16.43 -5.17 -1.24
CA LEU A 34 15.52 -4.04 -1.42
C LEU A 34 14.06 -4.34 -1.07
N LEU A 35 13.66 -5.61 -1.11
CA LEU A 35 12.32 -6.00 -0.67
C LEU A 35 12.19 -6.05 0.85
N LYS A 36 13.29 -6.20 1.60
CA LYS A 36 13.31 -6.10 3.07
C LYS A 36 13.52 -4.66 3.52
N GLU A 37 14.42 -3.93 2.87
CA GLU A 37 14.74 -2.53 3.16
C GLU A 37 14.52 -1.65 1.92
N PRO A 38 13.27 -1.27 1.62
CA PRO A 38 12.97 -0.58 0.38
C PRO A 38 13.49 0.86 0.32
N ILE A 39 13.95 1.25 -0.86
CA ILE A 39 14.26 2.65 -1.14
C ILE A 39 12.97 3.42 -1.35
N VAL A 40 12.67 4.33 -0.41
CA VAL A 40 11.58 5.30 -0.49
C VAL A 40 12.16 6.66 -0.84
N ASP A 41 11.96 7.13 -2.08
CA ASP A 41 12.55 8.35 -2.61
C ASP A 41 11.50 9.35 -3.10
N LYS A 42 11.97 10.44 -3.74
CA LYS A 42 11.10 11.49 -4.27
C LYS A 42 10.16 10.99 -5.36
N GLU A 43 10.54 9.95 -6.10
CA GLU A 43 9.71 9.41 -7.16
C GLU A 43 8.50 8.69 -6.57
N VAL A 44 8.71 7.84 -5.57
CA VAL A 44 7.62 7.19 -4.81
C VAL A 44 6.71 8.24 -4.19
N LEU A 45 7.29 9.26 -3.54
CA LEU A 45 6.52 10.35 -2.93
C LEU A 45 5.63 11.07 -3.95
N THR A 46 6.21 11.45 -5.09
CA THR A 46 5.49 12.19 -6.13
C THR A 46 4.36 11.36 -6.71
N GLN A 47 4.59 10.07 -6.98
CA GLN A 47 3.55 9.17 -7.49
C GLN A 47 2.43 8.99 -6.45
N PHE A 48 2.79 8.77 -5.19
CA PHE A 48 1.83 8.56 -4.10
C PHE A 48 0.93 9.78 -3.89
N GLN A 49 1.52 10.97 -3.72
CA GLN A 49 0.76 12.22 -3.48
C GLN A 49 -0.20 12.57 -4.61
N ASN A 50 0.18 12.25 -5.86
CA ASN A 50 -0.61 12.59 -7.03
C ASN A 50 -1.67 11.56 -7.38
N HIS A 51 -1.63 10.38 -6.76
CA HIS A 51 -2.52 9.28 -7.09
C HIS A 51 -3.98 9.57 -6.69
N LYS A 52 -4.92 9.19 -7.56
CA LYS A 52 -6.36 9.46 -7.36
C LYS A 52 -6.91 8.82 -6.09
N LEU A 53 -6.50 7.59 -5.77
CA LEU A 53 -6.93 6.92 -4.54
C LEU A 53 -6.50 7.69 -3.28
N VAL A 54 -5.28 8.22 -3.25
CA VAL A 54 -4.81 9.00 -2.08
C VAL A 54 -5.65 10.26 -1.93
N LYS A 55 -5.88 10.99 -3.03
CA LYS A 55 -6.75 12.19 -3.03
C LYS A 55 -8.18 11.91 -2.54
N MET A 56 -8.70 10.72 -2.80
CA MET A 56 -10.07 10.35 -2.46
C MET A 56 -10.22 9.81 -1.04
N TYR A 57 -9.24 9.02 -0.57
CA TYR A 57 -9.38 8.24 0.66
C TYR A 57 -8.46 8.71 1.80
N ALA A 58 -7.41 9.48 1.51
CA ALA A 58 -6.47 10.02 2.49
C ALA A 58 -5.86 11.36 2.00
N PRO A 59 -6.68 12.41 1.77
CA PRO A 59 -6.22 13.67 1.16
C PRO A 59 -5.12 14.39 1.95
N GLU A 60 -5.06 14.20 3.26
CA GLU A 60 -3.98 14.68 4.13
C GLU A 60 -2.60 14.15 3.71
N LEU A 61 -2.56 12.96 3.08
CA LEU A 61 -1.32 12.37 2.59
C LEU A 61 -0.79 13.04 1.31
N CYS A 62 -1.59 13.86 0.62
CA CYS A 62 -1.16 14.53 -0.61
C CYS A 62 -0.06 15.58 -0.39
N ASN A 63 0.12 16.10 0.84
CA ASN A 63 1.06 17.18 1.13
C ASN A 63 2.22 16.75 2.06
N VAL A 64 2.40 15.45 2.27
CA VAL A 64 3.40 14.95 3.23
C VAL A 64 4.83 15.10 2.73
N HIS A 65 5.78 15.23 3.65
CA HIS A 65 7.19 15.23 3.27
C HIS A 65 7.72 13.80 3.15
N LEU A 66 8.82 13.63 2.39
CA LEU A 66 9.48 12.34 2.22
C LEU A 66 9.81 11.64 3.54
N ARG A 67 10.19 12.43 4.57
CA ARG A 67 10.45 11.91 5.92
C ARG A 67 9.22 11.23 6.50
N LEU A 68 8.05 11.83 6.38
CA LEU A 68 6.82 11.25 6.91
C LEU A 68 6.41 10.02 6.12
N LEU A 69 6.61 10.02 4.80
CA LEU A 69 6.36 8.84 3.98
C LEU A 69 7.27 7.67 4.38
N LYS A 70 8.56 7.94 4.67
CA LYS A 70 9.48 6.93 5.21
C LYS A 70 9.04 6.39 6.56
N SER A 71 8.58 7.26 7.46
CA SER A 71 8.02 6.84 8.75
C SER A 71 6.79 5.96 8.56
N LEU A 72 5.86 6.34 7.69
CA LEU A 72 4.69 5.55 7.34
C LEU A 72 5.08 4.15 6.85
N VAL A 73 6.08 4.05 5.96
CA VAL A 73 6.58 2.75 5.49
C VAL A 73 7.22 1.95 6.62
N ALA A 74 8.06 2.57 7.45
CA ALA A 74 8.68 1.90 8.59
C ALA A 74 7.63 1.34 9.56
N ASP A 75 6.60 2.12 9.87
CA ASP A 75 5.50 1.71 10.75
C ASP A 75 4.68 0.55 10.14
N ILE A 76 4.49 0.51 8.82
CA ILE A 76 3.85 -0.63 8.13
C ILE A 76 4.71 -1.89 8.31
N PHE A 77 6.02 -1.80 8.12
CA PHE A 77 6.94 -2.93 8.32
C PHE A 77 6.99 -3.38 9.78
N MET A 78 6.99 -2.44 10.72
CA MET A 78 6.94 -2.74 12.16
C MET A 78 5.62 -3.37 12.59
N THR A 79 4.51 -3.03 11.92
CA THR A 79 3.22 -3.67 12.17
C THR A 79 3.23 -5.12 11.66
N GLY A 80 3.90 -5.36 10.53
CA GLY A 80 4.02 -6.69 9.94
C GLY A 80 2.68 -7.29 9.52
N THR A 81 2.62 -8.61 9.48
CA THR A 81 1.40 -9.38 9.21
C THR A 81 1.04 -10.27 10.40
N PRO A 82 -0.25 -10.59 10.63
CA PRO A 82 -0.65 -11.49 11.70
C PRO A 82 0.09 -12.84 11.62
N GLY A 83 0.72 -13.26 12.72
CA GLY A 83 1.49 -14.52 12.80
C GLY A 83 2.97 -14.40 12.43
N ASP A 84 3.47 -13.21 12.08
CA ASP A 84 4.89 -12.93 11.91
C ASP A 84 5.45 -12.26 13.18
N GLU A 85 5.82 -13.06 14.18
CA GLU A 85 6.29 -12.57 15.49
C GLU A 85 7.74 -12.04 15.45
N THR A 86 8.54 -12.45 14.46
CA THR A 86 9.95 -12.07 14.36
C THR A 86 10.20 -10.97 13.34
N HIS A 87 9.25 -10.71 12.42
CA HIS A 87 9.37 -9.76 11.31
C HIS A 87 10.54 -10.01 10.34
N ASP A 88 11.32 -11.09 10.55
CA ASP A 88 12.56 -11.37 9.81
C ASP A 88 12.30 -11.69 8.32
N ASP A 89 11.09 -12.14 8.00
CA ASP A 89 10.63 -12.46 6.65
C ASP A 89 9.65 -11.43 6.07
N THR A 90 9.39 -10.34 6.80
CA THR A 90 8.57 -9.24 6.29
C THR A 90 9.28 -8.56 5.12
N THR A 91 8.58 -8.50 3.99
CA THR A 91 9.02 -7.84 2.75
C THR A 91 7.89 -6.98 2.19
N VAL A 92 8.22 -6.09 1.26
CA VAL A 92 7.21 -5.33 0.50
C VAL A 92 6.17 -6.27 -0.12
N ILE A 93 6.59 -7.44 -0.62
CA ILE A 93 5.69 -8.41 -1.26
C ILE A 93 4.75 -9.06 -0.24
N THR A 94 5.27 -9.50 0.91
CA THR A 94 4.42 -10.16 1.92
C THR A 94 3.38 -9.18 2.48
N LEU A 95 3.79 -7.94 2.74
CA LEU A 95 2.89 -6.87 3.15
C LEU A 95 1.86 -6.53 2.07
N ALA A 96 2.28 -6.41 0.80
CA ALA A 96 1.36 -6.12 -0.30
C ALA A 96 0.32 -7.23 -0.47
N ASN A 97 0.74 -8.50 -0.38
CA ASN A 97 -0.18 -9.64 -0.44
C ASN A 97 -1.16 -9.66 0.74
N TYR A 98 -0.69 -9.33 1.94
CA TYR A 98 -1.55 -9.21 3.11
C TYR A 98 -2.64 -8.16 2.92
N TYR A 99 -2.28 -6.92 2.60
CA TYR A 99 -3.27 -5.85 2.38
C TYR A 99 -4.13 -6.10 1.13
N TYR A 100 -3.61 -6.82 0.13
CA TYR A 100 -4.42 -7.25 -1.01
C TYR A 100 -5.53 -8.22 -0.61
N ASN A 101 -5.22 -9.22 0.22
CA ASN A 101 -6.21 -10.16 0.73
C ASN A 101 -7.25 -9.45 1.61
N GLN A 102 -6.80 -8.58 2.53
CA GLN A 102 -7.70 -7.76 3.33
C GLN A 102 -8.63 -6.91 2.45
N ARG A 103 -8.09 -6.34 1.35
CA ARG A 103 -8.89 -5.55 0.42
C ARG A 103 -9.93 -6.39 -0.33
N ILE A 104 -9.60 -7.63 -0.70
CA ILE A 104 -10.57 -8.56 -1.30
C ILE A 104 -11.70 -8.84 -0.33
N GLU A 105 -11.39 -9.08 0.94
CA GLU A 105 -12.40 -9.35 1.97
C GLU A 105 -13.32 -8.15 2.17
N GLU A 106 -12.77 -6.93 2.31
CA GLU A 106 -13.56 -5.69 2.40
C GLU A 106 -14.50 -5.50 1.20
N LEU A 107 -13.99 -5.74 -0.01
CA LEU A 107 -14.78 -5.64 -1.23
C LEU A 107 -15.91 -6.66 -1.25
N THR A 108 -15.61 -7.91 -0.90
CA THR A 108 -16.53 -9.04 -1.03
C THR A 108 -17.61 -9.03 0.04
N GLN A 109 -17.25 -8.69 1.27
CA GLN A 109 -18.12 -8.85 2.44
C GLN A 109 -18.89 -7.58 2.79
N ASP A 110 -18.38 -6.39 2.46
CA ASP A 110 -19.01 -5.11 2.79
C ASP A 110 -19.41 -4.32 1.55
N GLN A 111 -18.42 -3.92 0.74
CA GLN A 111 -18.66 -2.88 -0.28
C GLN A 111 -19.55 -3.36 -1.42
N LEU A 112 -19.31 -4.56 -1.97
CA LEU A 112 -20.13 -5.10 -3.06
C LEU A 112 -21.57 -5.40 -2.61
N PRO A 113 -21.82 -6.08 -1.48
CA PRO A 113 -23.17 -6.23 -0.95
C PRO A 113 -23.89 -4.89 -0.74
N ARG A 114 -23.21 -3.91 -0.15
CA ARG A 114 -23.78 -2.58 0.09
C ARG A 114 -24.19 -1.89 -1.21
N ILE A 115 -23.30 -1.84 -2.19
CA ILE A 115 -23.58 -1.24 -3.51
C ILE A 115 -24.75 -1.96 -4.20
N ARG A 116 -24.83 -3.30 -4.11
CA ARG A 116 -25.97 -4.06 -4.66
C ARG A 116 -27.29 -3.67 -4.02
N HIS A 117 -27.28 -3.45 -2.71
CA HIS A 117 -28.47 -3.01 -1.98
C HIS A 117 -28.87 -1.59 -2.38
N GLU A 118 -27.94 -0.64 -2.39
CA GLU A 118 -28.16 0.76 -2.81
C GLU A 118 -28.72 0.83 -4.24
N ILE A 119 -28.19 0.03 -5.17
CA ILE A 119 -28.69 -0.04 -6.55
C ILE A 119 -30.12 -0.63 -6.59
N ALA A 120 -30.40 -1.66 -5.81
CA ALA A 120 -31.73 -2.28 -5.79
C ALA A 120 -32.81 -1.33 -5.26
N GLU A 121 -32.48 -0.51 -4.26
CA GLU A 121 -33.36 0.55 -3.74
C GLU A 121 -33.61 1.65 -4.78
N LEU A 122 -32.57 2.09 -5.49
CA LEU A 122 -32.73 3.10 -6.54
C LEU A 122 -33.57 2.62 -7.73
N LEU A 123 -33.55 1.32 -8.04
CA LEU A 123 -34.29 0.74 -9.16
C LEU A 123 -35.72 0.31 -8.80
N ASN A 124 -36.03 0.14 -7.51
CA ASN A 124 -37.38 -0.14 -7.01
C ASN A 124 -37.76 0.89 -5.92
N PRO A 125 -37.93 2.17 -6.29
CA PRO A 125 -38.21 3.25 -5.33
C PRO A 125 -39.60 3.14 -4.69
#